data_AF-A0A8T9BG71-F1
#
_entry.id   AF-A0A8T9BG71-F1
#
_cell.length_a   1.000
_cell.length_b   1.000
_cell.length_c   1.000
_cell.angle_alpha   90.00
_cell.angle_beta   90.00
_cell.angle_gamma   90.00
#
_symmetry.space_group_name_H-M   'P 1'
#
loop_
_entity.id
_entity.type
_entity.pdbx_description
1 polymer ?
#
loop_
_entity_poly.entity_id
_entity_poly.type
_entity_poly.pdbx_seq_one_letter_code
_entity_poly.pdbx_strand_id
1 'polypeptide(L)' 'MKHDAIVGQGIPIHERVELPESWIPADSRVEIDAKITSGYFTTGHRMTEEELAAVKGRTWEE' A
#
# COMPACT_ATOMS: atom_id res chain seq x y z
N MET A 1 -5.56 9.22 6.55
CA MET A 1 -4.23 8.56 6.47
C MET A 1 -3.15 9.55 6.94
N LYS A 2 -1.89 9.13 7.15
CA LYS A 2 -0.80 10.04 7.65
C LYS A 2 -0.65 11.31 6.80
N HIS A 3 -0.84 11.20 5.49
CA HIS A 3 -0.85 12.33 4.56
C HIS A 3 -1.84 13.44 4.97
N ASP A 4 -3.11 13.08 5.17
CA ASP A 4 -4.18 14.04 5.44
C ASP A 4 -3.98 14.72 6.80
N ALA A 5 -3.41 14.00 7.76
CA ALA A 5 -3.06 14.57 9.05
C ALA A 5 -1.97 15.65 8.90
N ILE A 6 -0.92 15.41 8.10
CA ILE A 6 0.18 16.36 7.87
C ILE A 6 -0.32 17.60 7.13
N VAL A 7 -1.05 17.40 6.02
CA VAL A 7 -1.62 18.51 5.24
C VAL A 7 -2.64 19.30 6.05
N GLY A 8 -3.46 18.62 6.87
CA GLY A 8 -4.41 19.23 7.78
C GLY A 8 -3.76 20.11 8.86
N GLN A 9 -2.48 19.90 9.18
CA GLN A 9 -1.70 20.79 10.05
C GLN A 9 -1.06 21.98 9.30
N GLY A 10 -1.38 22.17 8.02
CA GLY A 10 -0.82 23.24 7.20
C GLY A 10 0.59 22.98 6.69
N ILE A 11 1.09 21.75 6.80
CA ILE A 11 2.39 21.36 6.26
C ILE A 11 2.18 20.83 4.83
N PRO A 12 2.62 21.55 3.78
CA PRO A 12 2.44 21.10 2.41
C PRO A 12 3.34 19.90 2.12
N ILE A 13 2.78 18.88 1.46
CA ILE A 13 3.54 17.77 0.88
C ILE A 13 3.62 18.05 -0.63
N HIS A 14 4.81 18.40 -1.13
CA HIS A 14 5.00 18.77 -2.53
C HIS A 14 5.12 17.55 -3.45
N GLU A 15 5.66 16.44 -2.95
CA GLU A 15 5.90 15.24 -3.73
C GLU A 15 5.53 14.00 -2.93
N ARG A 16 4.94 13.02 -3.62
CA ARG A 16 4.67 11.69 -3.10
C ARG A 16 5.30 10.71 -4.07
N VAL A 17 6.16 9.85 -3.55
CA VAL A 17 6.78 8.77 -4.30
C VAL A 17 6.21 7.46 -3.79
N GLU A 18 5.97 6.53 -4.71
CA GLU A 18 5.61 5.17 -4.34
C GLU A 18 6.82 4.43 -3.78
N LEU A 19 6.54 3.38 -3.01
CA LEU A 19 7.59 2.51 -2.50
C LEU A 19 8.12 1.63 -3.65
N PRO A 20 9.43 1.60 -3.93
CA PRO A 20 9.98 0.75 -4.97
C PRO A 20 9.67 -0.72 -4.71
N GLU A 21 9.33 -1.48 -5.76
CA GLU A 21 8.98 -2.90 -5.61
C GLU A 21 10.11 -3.74 -5.02
N SER A 22 11.37 -3.41 -5.34
CA SER A 22 12.56 -4.08 -4.79
C SER A 22 12.71 -3.90 -3.27
N TRP A 23 12.01 -2.93 -2.69
CA TRP A 23 12.00 -2.67 -1.25
C TRP A 23 10.82 -3.32 -0.54
N ILE A 24 9.92 -3.96 -1.27
CA ILE A 24 8.78 -4.71 -0.71
C ILE A 24 9.23 -6.16 -0.54
N PRO A 25 9.40 -6.63 0.69
CA PRO A 25 9.65 -8.04 0.94
C PRO A 25 8.50 -8.90 0.41
N ALA A 26 8.81 -10.10 -0.08
CA ALA A 26 7.81 -10.99 -0.65
C ALA A 26 6.76 -11.48 0.38
N ASP A 27 7.07 -11.54 1.68
CA ASP A 27 6.05 -11.77 2.72
C ASP A 27 5.09 -10.60 2.87
N SER A 28 5.58 -9.38 2.70
CA SER A 28 4.84 -8.16 3.03
C SER A 28 3.90 -7.70 1.92
N ARG A 29 3.79 -8.45 0.81
CA ARG A 29 3.00 -8.05 -0.36
C ARG A 29 1.51 -7.96 -0.01
N VAL A 30 0.99 -8.89 0.79
CA VAL A 30 -0.43 -8.88 1.22
C VAL A 30 -0.77 -7.62 2.01
N GLU A 31 0.10 -7.25 2.95
CA GLU A 31 -0.07 -6.07 3.79
C GLU A 31 0.05 -4.79 2.96
N ILE A 32 0.90 -4.76 1.94
CA ILE A 32 1.03 -3.64 1.01
C ILE A 32 -0.22 -3.50 0.15
N ASP A 33 -0.70 -4.59 -0.45
CA ASP A 33 -1.90 -4.57 -1.29
C ASP A 33 -3.13 -4.11 -0.50
N ALA A 34 -3.30 -4.62 0.72
CA ALA A 34 -4.36 -4.18 1.62
C ALA A 34 -4.26 -2.69 1.96
N LYS A 35 -3.04 -2.16 2.16
CA LYS A 35 -2.82 -0.73 2.44
C LYS A 35 -3.12 0.13 1.22
N ILE A 36 -2.71 -0.28 0.02
CA ILE A 36 -3.02 0.41 -1.23
C ILE A 36 -4.54 0.53 -1.40
N THR A 37 -5.27 -0.57 -1.24
CA THR A 37 -6.74 -0.56 -1.30
C THR A 37 -7.36 0.33 -0.21
N SER A 38 -6.75 0.40 0.98
CA SER A 38 -7.16 1.29 2.08
C SER A 38 -6.79 2.78 1.87
N GLY A 39 -6.11 3.13 0.77
CA GLY A 39 -5.78 4.52 0.43
C GLY A 39 -4.34 4.92 0.68
N TYR A 40 -3.42 3.95 0.74
CA TYR A 40 -1.99 4.22 0.63
C TYR A 40 -1.68 4.77 -0.78
N PHE A 41 -0.62 5.56 -0.88
CA PHE A 41 -0.21 6.12 -2.17
C PHE A 41 0.38 5.03 -3.05
N THR A 42 -0.09 4.94 -4.29
CA THR A 42 0.54 4.17 -5.36
C THR A 42 0.28 4.90 -6.66
N THR A 43 1.20 4.80 -7.62
CA THR A 43 0.92 5.21 -9.00
C THR A 43 0.47 4.02 -9.86
N GLY A 44 0.60 2.80 -9.32
CA GLY A 44 0.20 1.56 -9.96
C GLY A 44 -1.27 1.17 -9.77
N HIS A 45 -1.58 -0.09 -10.06
CA HIS A 45 -2.92 -0.65 -9.95
C HIS A 45 -3.45 -0.60 -8.51
N ARG A 46 -4.70 -0.16 -8.35
CA ARG A 46 -5.43 -0.27 -7.10
C ARG A 46 -6.44 -1.40 -7.25
N MET A 47 -6.25 -2.44 -6.44
CA MET A 47 -7.10 -3.63 -6.49
C MET A 47 -8.54 -3.31 -6.08
N THR A 48 -9.50 -4.02 -6.67
CA THR A 48 -10.88 -4.05 -6.18
C THR A 48 -10.98 -4.87 -4.88
N GLU A 49 -12.12 -4.80 -4.20
CA GLU A 49 -12.35 -5.60 -2.99
C GLU A 49 -12.32 -7.11 -3.30
N GLU A 50 -12.84 -7.51 -4.46
CA GLU A 50 -12.82 -8.91 -4.91
C GLU A 50 -11.40 -9.39 -5.22
N GLU A 51 -10.60 -8.56 -5.90
CA GLU A 51 -9.20 -8.85 -6.19
C GLU A 51 -8.39 -8.97 -4.89
N LEU A 52 -8.61 -8.07 -3.93
CA LEU A 52 -7.94 -8.08 -2.64
C LEU A 52 -8.32 -9.33 -1.82
N ALA A 53 -9.59 -9.75 -1.84
CA ALA A 53 -10.04 -10.96 -1.15
C ALA A 53 -9.40 -12.24 -1.69
N ALA A 54 -9.00 -12.24 -2.97
CA ALA A 54 -8.28 -13.35 -3.60
C ALA A 54 -6.79 -13.37 -3.27
N VAL A 55 -6.22 -12.28 -2.75
CA VAL A 55 -4.81 -12.22 -2.34
C VAL A 55 -4.58 -13.18 -1.18
N LYS A 56 -3.64 -14.11 -1.38
CA LYS A 56 -3.21 -15.06 -0.35
C LYS A 56 -1.77 -14.76 0.01
N GLY A 57 -1.50 -14.70 1.31
CA GLY A 57 -0.13 -14.63 1.83
C GLY A 57 0.62 -15.93 1.62
N ARG A 58 1.86 -15.97 2.11
CA ARG A 58 2.63 -17.21 2.09
C ARG A 58 1.86 -18.32 2.82
N THR A 59 1.71 -19.47 2.17
CA THR A 59 1.47 -20.72 2.84
C THR A 59 2.75 -21.10 3.60
N TRP A 60 2.61 -21.57 4.83
CA TRP A 60 3.73 -22.19 5.54
C TRP A 60 4.13 -23.44 4.74
N GLU A 61 5.29 -23.42 4.09
CA GLU A 61 5.94 -24.66 3.66
C GLU A 61 6.62 -25.23 4.92
N GLU A 62 6.35 -26.50 5.24
CA GLU A 62 7.05 -27.25 6.31
C GLU A 62 8.55 -27.38 6.03
#